data_AF-A0A924J5R7-F1
#
_entry.id   AF-A0A924J5R7-F1
#
_cell.length_a   1.000
_cell.length_b   1.000
_cell.length_c   1.000
_cell.angle_alpha   90.00
_cell.angle_beta   90.00
_cell.angle_gamma   90.00
#
_symmetry.space_group_name_H-M   'P 1'
#
loop_
_entity.id
_entity.type
_entity.pdbx_description
1 polymer ?
#
loop_
_entity_poly.entity_id
_entity_poly.type
_entity_poly.pdbx_seq_one_letter_code
_entity_poly.pdbx_strand_id
1 'polypeptide(L)'
;MGTSIGVNGLASGVQWRDLVDQLTAAEKARSVTPIQTRITGAEKQKTAWTEMASLVQKLQDASTALKVGTSFANFASTVSPSTQTSRTLLSASATAAARPGSYRVEVVDLARAEKLSGSVVADSTAALGIAGSFAVAGQNVTIAATDSLDGVRDKINALNTGGTPTKVSASVLTSAAGQKRLVLSADGVGSAGSGLTDGPEGVLRDLGFKDTRSRAVPSSGLAVAAALGVTMP
;
A
#
# COMPACT_ATOMS: atom_id res chain seq x y z
N MET A 1 62.27 -12.62 63.19
CA MET A 1 62.98 -13.70 62.47
C MET A 1 63.27 -13.20 61.08
N GLY A 2 64.52 -12.81 60.83
CA GLY A 2 64.96 -12.32 59.53
C GLY A 2 65.07 -13.47 58.55
N THR A 3 64.37 -13.38 57.43
CA THR A 3 64.60 -14.25 56.28
C THR A 3 65.47 -13.48 55.29
N SER A 4 66.73 -13.88 55.26
CA SER A 4 67.78 -13.46 54.33
C SER A 4 67.31 -13.42 52.88
N ILE A 5 67.42 -12.25 52.24
CA ILE A 5 67.45 -12.15 50.78
C ILE A 5 68.92 -12.35 50.38
N GLY A 6 69.30 -13.59 50.10
CA GLY A 6 70.61 -13.91 49.57
C GLY A 6 70.70 -13.51 48.10
N VAL A 7 71.39 -12.41 47.80
CA VAL A 7 71.78 -12.05 46.43
C VAL A 7 73.09 -12.78 46.13
N ASN A 8 73.00 -14.03 45.67
CA ASN A 8 74.13 -14.75 45.11
C ASN A 8 74.41 -14.21 43.71
N GLY A 9 75.30 -13.23 43.65
CA GLY A 9 75.84 -12.70 42.41
C GLY A 9 76.83 -13.65 41.75
N LEU A 10 76.91 -13.51 40.43
CA LEU A 10 78.08 -13.70 39.56
C LEU A 10 78.26 -15.04 38.82
N ALA A 11 77.40 -16.04 38.98
CA ALA A 11 77.42 -17.25 38.13
C ALA A 11 76.05 -17.71 37.61
N SER A 12 74.98 -17.00 37.94
CA SER A 12 73.67 -17.28 37.40
C SER A 12 73.60 -16.67 36.01
N GLY A 13 73.31 -17.49 34.99
CA GLY A 13 72.69 -17.05 33.74
C GLY A 13 71.32 -16.48 34.05
N VAL A 14 71.27 -15.42 34.85
CA VAL A 14 70.07 -14.68 35.20
C VAL A 14 69.59 -14.14 33.88
N GLN A 15 68.55 -14.75 33.34
CA GLN A 15 67.72 -14.13 32.33
C GLN A 15 67.14 -12.88 33.00
N TRP A 16 67.89 -11.78 32.97
CA TRP A 16 67.47 -10.49 33.52
C TRP A 16 66.10 -10.09 32.95
N ARG A 17 65.83 -10.52 31.72
CA ARG A 17 64.52 -10.46 31.08
C ARG A 17 63.45 -11.15 31.92
N ASP A 18 63.65 -12.38 32.37
CA ASP A 18 62.67 -13.12 33.17
C ASP A 18 62.39 -12.48 34.54
N LEU A 19 63.41 -11.93 35.22
CA LEU A 19 63.21 -11.20 36.47
C LEU A 19 62.48 -9.87 36.25
N VAL A 20 62.82 -9.14 35.18
CA VAL A 20 62.12 -7.91 34.78
C VAL A 20 60.68 -8.23 34.39
N ASP A 21 60.44 -9.33 33.71
CA ASP A 21 59.11 -9.81 33.32
C ASP A 21 58.29 -10.22 34.55
N GLN A 22 58.89 -10.93 35.52
CA GLN A 22 58.24 -11.28 36.78
C GLN A 22 57.89 -10.04 37.63
N LEU A 23 58.81 -9.07 37.72
CA LEU A 23 58.55 -7.82 38.44
C LEU A 23 57.47 -6.97 37.74
N THR A 24 57.52 -6.89 36.41
CA THR A 24 56.51 -6.20 35.60
C THR A 24 55.15 -6.88 35.70
N ALA A 25 55.11 -8.20 35.72
CA ALA A 25 53.88 -8.97 35.92
C ALA A 25 53.31 -8.78 37.33
N ALA A 26 54.15 -8.75 38.37
CA ALA A 26 53.72 -8.47 39.74
C ALA A 26 53.18 -7.03 39.90
N GLU A 27 53.84 -6.04 39.28
CA GLU A 27 53.38 -4.65 39.28
C GLU A 27 52.06 -4.49 38.51
N LYS A 28 51.93 -5.12 37.34
CA LYS A 28 50.66 -5.20 36.60
C LYS A 28 49.58 -5.88 37.44
N ALA A 29 49.90 -6.98 38.12
CA ALA A 29 48.93 -7.68 38.96
C ALA A 29 48.45 -6.82 40.15
N ARG A 30 49.35 -6.01 40.73
CA ARG A 30 49.03 -5.11 41.85
C ARG A 30 48.23 -3.89 41.42
N SER A 31 48.58 -3.29 40.28
CA SER A 31 48.05 -1.99 39.86
C SER A 31 46.90 -2.11 38.85
N VAL A 32 46.94 -3.08 37.93
CA VAL A 32 45.96 -3.24 36.83
C VAL A 32 44.82 -4.19 37.19
N THR A 33 45.09 -5.34 37.82
CA THR A 33 44.05 -6.32 38.20
C THR A 33 42.92 -5.74 39.05
N PRO A 34 43.14 -4.90 40.08
CA PRO A 34 42.03 -4.32 40.84
C PRO A 34 41.19 -3.35 40.00
N ILE A 35 41.80 -2.62 39.06
CA ILE A 35 41.09 -1.75 38.11
C ILE A 35 40.25 -2.60 37.15
N GLN A 36 40.84 -3.66 36.58
CA GLN A 36 40.13 -4.58 35.69
C GLN A 36 38.96 -5.26 36.42
N THR A 37 39.14 -5.63 37.69
CA THR A 37 38.08 -6.21 38.52
C THR A 37 36.94 -5.22 38.76
N ARG A 38 37.26 -3.94 39.00
CA ARG A 38 36.26 -2.87 39.11
C ARG A 38 35.51 -2.64 37.80
N ILE A 39 36.21 -2.65 36.67
CA ILE A 39 35.60 -2.53 35.32
C ILE A 39 34.62 -3.68 35.09
N THR A 40 35.06 -4.93 35.27
CA THR A 40 34.20 -6.11 35.09
C THR A 40 33.02 -6.13 36.08
N GLY A 41 33.20 -5.63 37.30
CA GLY A 41 32.13 -5.45 38.27
C GLY A 41 31.08 -4.43 37.80
N ALA A 42 31.53 -3.26 37.32
CA ALA A 42 30.67 -2.22 36.78
C ALA A 42 29.95 -2.66 35.48
N GLU A 43 30.62 -3.41 34.61
CA GLU A 43 30.02 -4.00 33.41
C GLU A 43 28.90 -4.99 33.76
N LYS A 44 29.11 -5.87 34.76
CA LYS A 44 28.07 -6.77 35.25
C LYS A 44 26.87 -6.00 35.81
N GLN A 45 27.11 -4.95 36.60
CA GLN A 45 26.04 -4.09 37.11
C GLN A 45 25.27 -3.42 35.97
N LYS A 46 25.96 -2.87 34.96
CA LYS A 46 25.33 -2.25 33.79
C LYS A 46 24.46 -3.26 33.02
N THR A 47 24.95 -4.48 32.81
CA THR A 47 24.18 -5.54 32.14
C THR A 47 22.93 -5.89 32.93
N ALA A 48 23.04 -6.07 34.26
CA ALA A 48 21.89 -6.36 35.12
C ALA A 48 20.83 -5.23 35.09
N TRP A 49 21.26 -3.96 35.11
CA TRP A 49 20.35 -2.82 34.98
C TRP A 49 19.69 -2.74 33.60
N THR A 50 20.43 -3.07 32.54
CA THR A 50 19.90 -3.08 31.18
C THR A 50 18.85 -4.19 31.00
N GLU A 51 19.11 -5.36 31.60
CA GLU A 51 18.17 -6.47 31.61
C GLU A 51 16.90 -6.14 32.40
N MET A 52 17.05 -5.54 33.58
CA MET A 52 15.92 -5.06 34.39
C MET A 52 15.09 -4.02 33.62
N ALA A 53 15.73 -3.05 32.96
CA ALA A 53 15.04 -2.05 32.15
C ALA A 53 14.25 -2.70 31.00
N SER A 54 14.82 -3.71 30.33
CA SER A 54 14.14 -4.48 29.29
C SER A 54 12.93 -5.25 29.82
N LEU A 55 13.05 -5.88 30.99
CA LEU A 55 11.94 -6.59 31.63
C LEU A 55 10.81 -5.65 32.04
N VAL A 56 11.14 -4.47 32.58
CA VAL A 56 10.16 -3.44 32.94
C VAL A 56 9.47 -2.90 31.68
N GLN A 57 10.20 -2.69 30.58
CA GLN A 57 9.59 -2.26 29.33
C GLN A 57 8.60 -3.31 28.81
N LYS A 58 8.98 -4.60 28.80
CA LYS A 58 8.08 -5.69 28.38
C LYS A 58 6.82 -5.75 29.25
N LEU A 59 6.96 -5.56 30.56
CA LEU A 59 5.81 -5.51 31.47
C LEU A 59 4.90 -4.31 31.19
N GLN A 60 5.49 -3.14 30.94
CA GLN A 60 4.75 -1.94 30.57
C GLN A 60 3.99 -2.12 29.25
N ASP A 61 4.61 -2.73 28.25
CA ASP A 61 3.98 -3.01 26.96
C ASP A 61 2.81 -3.98 27.11
N ALA A 62 2.99 -5.05 27.90
CA ALA A 62 1.93 -6.02 28.21
C ALA A 62 0.75 -5.38 28.97
N SER A 63 1.05 -4.53 29.97
CA SER A 63 0.04 -3.78 30.72
C SER A 63 -0.71 -2.79 29.84
N THR A 64 0.00 -2.10 28.94
CA THR A 64 -0.61 -1.17 27.99
C THR A 64 -1.54 -1.89 27.02
N ALA A 65 -1.13 -3.03 26.47
CA ALA A 65 -1.96 -3.86 25.62
C ALA A 65 -3.24 -4.34 26.33
N LEU A 66 -3.15 -4.67 27.62
CA LEU A 66 -4.31 -5.05 28.44
C LEU A 66 -5.23 -3.87 28.76
N LYS A 67 -4.67 -2.66 28.96
CA LYS A 67 -5.42 -1.43 29.22
C LYS A 67 -6.28 -1.00 28.03
N VAL A 68 -5.87 -1.31 26.79
CA VAL A 68 -6.69 -1.05 25.60
C VAL A 68 -7.89 -2.00 25.63
N GLY A 69 -9.00 -1.53 26.21
CA GLY A 69 -10.25 -2.28 26.41
C GLY A 69 -10.95 -2.78 25.15
N THR A 70 -10.40 -2.52 23.95
CA THR A 70 -10.87 -3.12 22.70
C THR A 70 -10.68 -4.63 22.69
N SER A 71 -9.67 -5.16 23.40
CA SER A 71 -9.39 -6.60 23.48
C SER A 71 -10.54 -7.41 24.10
N PHE A 72 -11.28 -6.82 25.05
CA PHE A 72 -12.42 -7.45 25.73
C PHE A 72 -13.76 -7.19 25.04
N ALA A 73 -13.80 -6.26 24.09
CA ALA A 73 -14.98 -5.94 23.28
C ALA A 73 -14.93 -6.61 21.90
N ASN A 74 -13.98 -7.51 21.66
CA ASN A 74 -13.88 -8.24 20.40
C ASN A 74 -15.01 -9.27 20.29
N PHE A 75 -15.81 -9.16 19.24
CA PHE A 75 -16.83 -10.14 18.91
C PHE A 75 -16.27 -11.15 17.92
N ALA A 76 -16.53 -12.44 18.17
CA ALA A 76 -16.28 -13.47 17.18
C ALA A 76 -17.43 -13.49 16.17
N SER A 77 -17.11 -13.41 14.88
CA SER A 77 -18.05 -13.64 13.79
C SER A 77 -17.89 -15.08 13.29
N THR A 78 -19.00 -15.81 13.25
CA THR A 78 -19.05 -17.13 12.62
C THR A 78 -20.02 -17.07 11.45
N VAL A 79 -19.53 -17.41 10.26
CA VAL A 79 -20.36 -17.51 9.06
C VAL A 79 -20.46 -18.98 8.68
N SER A 80 -21.67 -19.52 8.74
CA SER A 80 -21.92 -20.89 8.27
C SER A 80 -21.89 -20.93 6.74
N PRO A 81 -21.44 -22.05 6.14
CA PRO A 81 -21.59 -22.28 4.71
C PRO A 81 -23.05 -22.17 4.27
N SER A 82 -23.26 -21.85 2.98
CA SER A 82 -24.61 -21.80 2.43
C SER A 82 -25.31 -23.15 2.61
N THR A 83 -26.55 -23.11 3.10
CA THR A 83 -27.40 -24.30 3.24
C THR A 83 -27.77 -24.93 1.91
N GLN A 84 -27.64 -24.20 0.79
CA GLN A 84 -27.97 -24.68 -0.54
C GLN A 84 -26.76 -25.26 -1.28
N THR A 85 -25.59 -24.62 -1.18
CA THR A 85 -24.41 -25.00 -1.98
C THR A 85 -23.30 -25.60 -1.16
N SER A 86 -23.40 -25.60 0.19
CA SER A 86 -22.36 -26.05 1.13
C SER A 86 -21.02 -25.34 0.96
N ARG A 87 -20.99 -24.21 0.24
CA ARG A 87 -19.79 -23.40 0.01
C ARG A 87 -19.80 -22.17 0.92
N THR A 88 -18.61 -21.72 1.28
CA THR A 88 -18.42 -20.42 1.93
C THR A 88 -18.68 -19.32 0.89
N LEU A 89 -19.74 -18.53 1.09
CA LEU A 89 -20.12 -17.44 0.19
C LEU A 89 -19.64 -16.06 0.67
N LEU A 90 -19.45 -15.91 1.98
CA LEU A 90 -19.13 -14.65 2.65
C LEU A 90 -18.15 -14.92 3.79
N SER A 91 -17.27 -13.97 4.05
CA SER A 91 -16.58 -13.82 5.33
C SER A 91 -17.07 -12.56 6.03
N ALA A 92 -17.14 -12.60 7.35
CA ALA A 92 -17.51 -11.46 8.16
C ALA A 92 -16.45 -11.27 9.24
N SER A 93 -16.08 -10.01 9.50
CA SER A 93 -15.30 -9.60 10.66
C SER A 93 -16.13 -8.65 11.50
N ALA A 94 -16.12 -8.84 12.82
CA ALA A 94 -16.81 -7.96 13.75
C ALA A 94 -15.82 -6.97 14.37
N THR A 95 -16.25 -5.72 14.53
CA THR A 95 -15.51 -4.70 15.27
C THR A 95 -16.05 -4.57 16.69
N ALA A 96 -15.34 -3.85 17.57
CA ALA A 96 -15.75 -3.65 18.96
C ALA A 96 -17.11 -2.91 19.13
N ALA A 97 -17.64 -2.31 18.06
CA ALA A 97 -18.95 -1.66 18.03
C ALA A 97 -20.07 -2.56 17.47
N ALA A 98 -19.77 -3.80 17.11
CA ALA A 98 -20.76 -4.72 16.56
C ALA A 98 -21.83 -5.09 17.59
N ARG A 99 -23.08 -5.24 17.13
CA ARG A 99 -24.18 -5.70 17.98
C ARG A 99 -24.26 -7.22 17.97
N PRO A 100 -24.18 -7.89 19.13
CA PRO A 100 -24.37 -9.33 19.22
C PRO A 100 -25.73 -9.75 18.67
N GLY A 101 -25.75 -10.78 17.83
CA GLY A 101 -26.98 -11.30 17.25
C GLY A 101 -26.73 -12.26 16.10
N SER A 102 -27.80 -12.93 15.67
CA SER A 102 -27.79 -13.79 14.50
C SER A 102 -28.41 -13.05 13.31
N TYR A 103 -27.67 -12.96 12.21
CA TYR A 103 -28.11 -12.28 10.99
C TYR A 103 -28.29 -13.31 9.87
N ARG A 104 -29.42 -13.24 9.16
CA ARG A 104 -29.64 -14.01 7.92
C ARG A 104 -29.32 -13.10 6.74
N VAL A 105 -28.42 -13.55 5.88
CA VAL A 105 -27.95 -12.78 4.71
C VAL A 105 -28.15 -13.65 3.47
N GLU A 106 -28.70 -13.04 2.42
CA GLU A 106 -28.84 -13.63 1.09
C GLU A 106 -27.98 -12.84 0.10
N VAL A 107 -27.19 -13.53 -0.71
CA VAL A 107 -26.34 -12.92 -1.73
C VAL A 107 -27.06 -13.04 -3.07
N VAL A 108 -27.53 -11.91 -3.60
CA VAL A 108 -28.30 -11.87 -4.86
C VAL A 108 -27.38 -11.63 -6.06
N ASP A 109 -26.53 -10.60 -6.00
CA ASP A 109 -25.51 -10.33 -7.03
C ASP A 109 -24.27 -9.73 -6.37
N LEU A 110 -23.12 -9.92 -7.04
CA LEU A 110 -21.86 -9.34 -6.60
C LEU A 110 -21.66 -7.99 -7.26
N ALA A 111 -21.18 -7.02 -6.48
CA ALA A 111 -20.72 -5.77 -7.03
C ALA A 111 -19.54 -6.05 -7.98
N ARG A 112 -19.67 -5.62 -9.24
CA ARG A 112 -18.63 -5.74 -10.27
C ARG A 112 -18.01 -4.38 -10.54
N ALA A 113 -16.75 -4.38 -10.92
CA ALA A 113 -16.10 -3.20 -11.47
C ALA A 113 -16.53 -3.03 -12.93
N GLU A 114 -16.86 -1.79 -13.32
CA GLU A 114 -17.15 -1.47 -14.71
C GLU A 114 -15.88 -1.63 -15.55
N LYS A 115 -15.99 -2.34 -16.68
CA LYS A 115 -14.96 -2.40 -17.70
C LYS A 115 -15.55 -1.94 -19.02
N LEU A 116 -15.10 -0.79 -19.49
CA LEU A 116 -15.50 -0.23 -20.77
C LEU A 116 -14.35 -0.33 -21.74
N SER A 117 -14.68 -0.55 -23.00
CA SER A 117 -13.69 -0.89 -23.98
C SER A 117 -13.98 -0.18 -25.29
N GLY A 118 -12.97 0.52 -25.79
CA GLY A 118 -13.10 1.45 -26.90
C GLY A 118 -12.96 0.79 -28.26
N SER A 119 -12.90 1.64 -29.29
CA SER A 119 -12.64 1.25 -30.67
C SER A 119 -11.27 0.59 -30.82
N VAL A 120 -11.14 -0.17 -31.92
CA VAL A 120 -9.92 -0.90 -32.23
C VAL A 120 -9.08 -0.09 -33.20
N VAL A 121 -7.78 -0.01 -32.93
CA VAL A 121 -6.78 0.66 -33.78
C VAL A 121 -5.66 -0.31 -34.16
N ALA A 122 -5.07 -0.10 -35.34
CA ALA A 122 -3.95 -0.92 -35.82
C ALA A 122 -2.64 -0.58 -35.08
N ASP A 123 -2.44 0.69 -34.71
CA ASP A 123 -1.28 1.14 -33.96
C ASP A 123 -1.66 2.08 -32.80
N SER A 124 -1.00 1.92 -31.66
CA SER A 124 -1.26 2.66 -30.42
C SER A 124 -0.41 3.90 -30.27
N THR A 125 0.67 4.00 -31.05
CA THR A 125 1.60 5.14 -31.06
C THR A 125 1.31 6.13 -32.18
N ALA A 126 0.54 5.72 -33.20
CA ALA A 126 0.08 6.60 -34.26
C ALA A 126 -0.88 7.67 -33.73
N ALA A 127 -0.84 8.85 -34.33
CA ALA A 127 -1.76 9.94 -34.01
C ALA A 127 -3.20 9.53 -34.34
N LEU A 128 -4.11 9.72 -33.39
CA LEU A 128 -5.52 9.34 -33.55
C LEU A 128 -6.29 10.30 -34.47
N GLY A 129 -5.79 11.52 -34.70
CA GLY A 129 -6.47 12.54 -35.52
C GLY A 129 -7.73 13.12 -34.88
N ILE A 130 -7.99 12.79 -33.61
CA ILE A 130 -9.16 13.24 -32.83
C ILE A 130 -8.70 14.33 -31.86
N ALA A 131 -9.44 15.42 -31.78
CA ALA A 131 -9.18 16.49 -30.81
C ALA A 131 -10.45 16.83 -30.04
N GLY A 132 -10.30 17.18 -28.76
CA GLY A 132 -11.40 17.63 -27.92
C GLY A 132 -11.19 17.26 -26.46
N SER A 133 -12.25 17.37 -25.67
CA SER A 133 -12.21 17.04 -24.25
C SER A 133 -13.36 16.12 -23.85
N PHE A 134 -13.15 15.39 -22.76
CA PHE A 134 -14.15 14.58 -22.08
C PHE A 134 -13.81 14.51 -20.60
N ALA A 135 -14.75 14.11 -19.75
CA ALA A 135 -14.50 13.93 -18.33
C ALA A 135 -14.59 12.47 -17.90
N VAL A 136 -13.68 12.05 -17.03
CA VAL A 136 -13.65 10.74 -16.37
C VAL A 136 -13.83 10.97 -14.88
N ALA A 137 -14.87 10.39 -14.29
CA ALA A 137 -15.22 10.58 -12.88
C ALA A 137 -15.25 12.07 -12.44
N GLY A 138 -15.70 12.96 -13.33
CA GLY A 138 -15.76 14.41 -13.09
C GLY A 138 -14.49 15.21 -13.40
N GLN A 139 -13.37 14.55 -13.75
CA GLN A 139 -12.10 15.20 -14.10
C GLN A 139 -11.92 15.30 -15.61
N ASN A 140 -11.55 16.48 -16.11
CA ASN A 140 -11.42 16.73 -17.55
C ASN A 140 -10.10 16.18 -18.12
N VAL A 141 -10.22 15.37 -19.18
CA VAL A 141 -9.14 14.92 -20.06
C VAL A 141 -9.22 15.69 -21.37
N THR A 142 -8.11 16.27 -21.81
CA THR A 142 -8.01 16.94 -23.12
C THR A 142 -7.09 16.15 -24.04
N ILE A 143 -7.60 15.86 -25.24
CA ILE A 143 -6.90 15.15 -26.32
C ILE A 143 -6.63 16.11 -27.47
N ALA A 144 -5.41 16.07 -27.99
CA ALA A 144 -4.99 16.76 -29.21
C ALA A 144 -4.95 15.77 -30.38
N ALA A 145 -5.12 16.25 -31.61
CA ALA A 145 -5.11 15.42 -32.81
C ALA A 145 -3.81 14.61 -33.00
N THR A 146 -2.71 15.09 -32.43
CA THR A 146 -1.39 14.45 -32.45
C THR A 146 -1.23 13.36 -31.37
N ASP A 147 -2.16 13.24 -30.43
CA ASP A 147 -2.07 12.24 -29.37
C ASP A 147 -2.30 10.83 -29.92
N SER A 148 -1.59 9.89 -29.31
CA SER A 148 -1.71 8.47 -29.58
C SER A 148 -2.57 7.78 -28.52
N LEU A 149 -2.98 6.54 -28.78
CA LEU A 149 -3.76 5.75 -27.81
C LEU A 149 -3.00 5.54 -26.49
N ASP A 150 -1.68 5.37 -26.57
CA ASP A 150 -0.80 5.31 -25.40
C ASP A 150 -0.78 6.65 -24.64
N GLY A 151 -0.74 7.78 -25.36
CA GLY A 151 -0.83 9.11 -24.76
C GLY A 151 -2.17 9.35 -24.05
N VAL A 152 -3.28 8.87 -24.64
CA VAL A 152 -4.61 8.94 -24.01
C VAL A 152 -4.68 8.09 -22.74
N ARG A 153 -4.12 6.88 -22.77
CA ARG A 153 -3.99 6.02 -21.58
C ARG A 153 -3.25 6.77 -20.47
N ASP A 154 -2.10 7.35 -20.78
CA ASP A 154 -1.24 7.99 -19.79
C ASP A 154 -1.90 9.24 -19.21
N LYS A 155 -2.63 10.02 -20.03
CA LYS A 155 -3.44 11.15 -19.56
C LYS A 155 -4.55 10.72 -18.59
N ILE A 156 -5.26 9.62 -18.87
CA ILE A 156 -6.29 9.10 -17.97
C ILE A 156 -5.67 8.60 -16.66
N ASN A 157 -4.57 7.84 -16.75
CA ASN A 157 -3.89 7.30 -15.57
C ASN A 157 -3.26 8.40 -14.70
N ALA A 158 -2.79 9.50 -15.31
CA ALA A 158 -2.30 10.66 -14.56
C ALA A 158 -3.38 11.28 -13.68
N LEU A 159 -4.64 11.30 -14.13
CA LEU A 159 -5.77 11.78 -13.32
C LEU A 159 -6.16 10.82 -12.18
N ASN A 160 -5.70 9.57 -12.22
CA ASN A 160 -5.90 8.61 -11.14
C ASN A 160 -4.83 8.72 -10.03
N THR A 161 -4.08 9.82 -9.99
CA THR A 161 -3.04 10.09 -8.99
C THR A 161 -3.35 11.36 -8.20
N GLY A 162 -2.74 11.54 -7.02
CA GLY A 162 -2.89 12.73 -6.19
C GLY A 162 -4.03 12.66 -5.16
N GLY A 163 -4.47 13.83 -4.67
CA GLY A 163 -5.42 13.95 -3.55
C GLY A 163 -6.88 13.62 -3.88
N THR A 164 -7.25 13.60 -5.16
CA THR A 164 -8.60 13.25 -5.66
C THR A 164 -8.48 12.31 -6.87
N PRO A 165 -8.09 11.05 -6.66
CA PRO A 165 -7.93 10.09 -7.75
C PRO A 165 -9.30 9.77 -8.37
N THR A 166 -9.35 9.68 -9.70
CA THR A 166 -10.56 9.31 -10.46
C THR A 166 -11.03 7.88 -10.19
N LYS A 167 -10.19 7.01 -9.63
CA LYS A 167 -10.43 5.57 -9.42
C LYS A 167 -10.77 4.84 -10.72
N VAL A 168 -10.23 5.32 -11.84
CA VAL A 168 -10.39 4.70 -13.16
C VAL A 168 -9.00 4.50 -13.76
N SER A 169 -8.69 3.26 -14.07
CA SER A 169 -7.43 2.83 -14.68
C SER A 169 -7.63 2.53 -16.16
N ALA A 170 -6.77 3.10 -17.01
CA ALA A 170 -6.74 2.84 -18.44
C ALA A 170 -5.59 1.88 -18.81
N SER A 171 -5.87 0.93 -19.70
CA SER A 171 -4.87 0.01 -20.26
C SER A 171 -5.09 -0.19 -21.76
N VAL A 172 -4.02 -0.43 -22.50
CA VAL A 172 -4.09 -0.79 -23.92
C VAL A 172 -3.95 -2.30 -24.03
N LEU A 173 -4.98 -2.96 -24.57
CA LEU A 173 -4.98 -4.40 -24.81
C LEU A 173 -4.64 -4.67 -26.26
N THR A 174 -3.66 -5.55 -26.50
CA THR A 174 -3.31 -6.06 -27.82
C THR A 174 -3.92 -7.46 -28.00
N SER A 175 -4.73 -7.64 -29.03
CA SER A 175 -5.30 -8.93 -29.43
C SER A 175 -4.27 -9.79 -30.17
N ALA A 176 -4.52 -11.09 -30.26
CA ALA A 176 -3.67 -12.03 -31.00
C ALA A 176 -3.46 -11.65 -32.48
N ALA A 177 -4.41 -10.92 -33.08
CA ALA A 177 -4.33 -10.39 -34.44
C ALA A 177 -3.55 -9.07 -34.57
N GLY A 178 -2.83 -8.64 -33.52
CA GLY A 178 -2.05 -7.39 -33.50
C GLY A 178 -2.88 -6.11 -33.31
N GLN A 179 -4.20 -6.23 -33.26
CA GLN A 179 -5.15 -5.14 -33.03
C GLN A 179 -5.06 -4.62 -31.60
N LYS A 180 -5.04 -3.29 -31.42
CA LYS A 180 -4.92 -2.64 -30.11
C LYS A 180 -6.20 -1.91 -29.75
N ARG A 181 -6.56 -1.86 -28.47
CA ARG A 181 -7.74 -1.12 -27.98
C ARG A 181 -7.56 -0.60 -26.57
N LEU A 182 -8.20 0.52 -26.28
CA LEU A 182 -8.19 1.12 -24.95
C LEU A 182 -9.29 0.49 -24.07
N VAL A 183 -8.92 0.08 -22.86
CA VAL A 183 -9.82 -0.48 -21.86
C VAL A 183 -9.74 0.37 -20.60
N LEU A 184 -10.88 0.89 -20.17
CA LEU A 184 -11.04 1.58 -18.90
C LEU A 184 -11.62 0.60 -17.89
N SER A 185 -11.01 0.52 -16.71
CA SER A 185 -11.49 -0.29 -15.59
C SER A 185 -11.68 0.62 -14.37
N ALA A 186 -12.85 0.57 -13.75
CA ALA A 186 -13.04 1.20 -12.45
C ALA A 186 -12.29 0.41 -11.37
N ASP A 187 -11.60 1.11 -10.47
CA ASP A 187 -10.90 0.48 -9.34
C ASP A 187 -11.89 0.08 -8.22
N GLY A 188 -13.06 0.73 -8.20
CA GLY A 188 -14.17 0.41 -7.31
C GLY A 188 -15.21 -0.51 -7.96
N VAL A 189 -15.87 -1.32 -7.13
CA VAL A 189 -17.06 -2.09 -7.52
C VAL A 189 -18.33 -1.30 -7.20
N GLY A 190 -19.39 -1.50 -8.00
CA GLY A 190 -20.70 -0.89 -7.76
C GLY A 190 -21.15 0.07 -8.86
N SER A 191 -22.30 0.72 -8.65
CA SER A 191 -23.02 1.49 -9.68
C SER A 191 -22.42 2.86 -10.02
N ALA A 192 -21.45 3.35 -9.23
CA ALA A 192 -20.78 4.62 -9.49
C ALA A 192 -19.97 4.62 -10.80
N GLY A 193 -19.49 3.44 -11.23
CA GLY A 193 -18.84 3.25 -12.53
C GLY A 193 -17.66 4.18 -12.80
N SER A 194 -17.40 4.42 -14.09
CA SER A 194 -16.31 5.23 -14.63
C SER A 194 -16.69 6.71 -14.89
N GLY A 195 -17.98 7.05 -14.75
CA GLY A 195 -18.46 8.44 -14.77
C GLY A 195 -18.10 9.24 -16.03
N LEU A 196 -18.26 8.64 -17.22
CA LEU A 196 -17.83 9.23 -18.49
C LEU A 196 -18.79 10.30 -19.03
N THR A 197 -18.34 11.54 -19.05
CA THR A 197 -19.09 12.67 -19.64
C THR A 197 -18.39 13.16 -20.90
N ASP A 198 -19.15 13.35 -21.98
CA ASP A 198 -18.57 13.75 -23.26
C ASP A 198 -18.49 15.27 -23.33
N GLY A 199 -17.44 15.80 -23.95
CA GLY A 199 -17.36 17.21 -24.30
C GLY A 199 -18.16 17.54 -25.56
N PRO A 200 -18.16 18.83 -25.99
CA PRO A 200 -18.91 19.27 -27.17
C PRO A 200 -18.47 18.57 -28.46
N GLU A 201 -17.20 18.17 -28.54
CA GLU A 201 -16.57 17.55 -29.72
C GLU A 201 -16.93 16.07 -29.91
N GLY A 202 -17.49 15.40 -28.90
CA GLY A 202 -17.94 14.01 -29.07
C GLY A 202 -16.85 12.94 -28.97
N VAL A 203 -15.69 13.25 -28.38
CA VAL A 203 -14.48 12.41 -28.36
C VAL A 203 -14.72 11.01 -27.81
N LEU A 204 -15.62 10.84 -26.82
CA LEU A 204 -15.93 9.51 -26.30
C LEU A 204 -16.61 8.61 -27.33
N ARG A 205 -17.32 9.18 -28.31
CA ARG A 205 -17.91 8.42 -29.42
C ARG A 205 -16.82 7.96 -30.39
N ASP A 206 -15.87 8.83 -30.72
CA ASP A 206 -14.77 8.51 -31.63
C ASP A 206 -13.82 7.46 -31.04
N LEU A 207 -13.61 7.51 -29.72
CA LEU A 207 -12.90 6.48 -28.96
C LEU A 207 -13.73 5.19 -28.76
N GLY A 208 -14.97 5.14 -29.24
CA GLY A 208 -15.84 3.96 -29.20
C GLY A 208 -16.42 3.62 -27.83
N PHE A 209 -16.43 4.57 -26.89
CA PHE A 209 -17.00 4.38 -25.55
C PHE A 209 -18.50 4.74 -25.47
N LYS A 210 -19.05 5.46 -26.45
CA LYS A 210 -20.48 5.81 -26.54
C LYS A 210 -21.04 5.47 -27.93
N ASP A 211 -22.25 4.93 -27.98
CA ASP A 211 -22.96 4.59 -29.22
C ASP A 211 -23.30 5.85 -30.06
N THR A 212 -23.18 5.72 -31.38
CA THR A 212 -23.39 6.77 -32.39
C THR A 212 -24.86 7.19 -32.54
N ARG A 213 -25.80 6.47 -31.93
CA ARG A 213 -27.24 6.74 -32.02
C ARG A 213 -27.76 7.83 -31.09
N SER A 214 -26.96 8.27 -30.12
CA SER A 214 -27.37 9.31 -29.16
C SER A 214 -26.52 10.56 -29.34
N ARG A 215 -26.78 11.33 -30.40
CA ARG A 215 -26.33 12.72 -30.47
C ARG A 215 -27.19 13.50 -29.48
N ALA A 216 -26.58 14.20 -28.53
CA ALA A 216 -27.33 15.14 -27.70
C ALA A 216 -27.92 16.17 -28.66
N VAL A 217 -29.25 16.18 -28.79
CA VAL A 217 -29.94 17.25 -29.52
C VAL A 217 -29.62 18.53 -28.73
N PRO A 218 -28.91 19.51 -29.31
CA PRO A 218 -28.69 20.77 -28.63
C PRO A 218 -30.06 21.36 -28.32
N SER A 219 -30.25 21.90 -27.10
CA SER A 219 -31.52 22.45 -26.62
C SER A 219 -32.10 23.55 -27.51
N SER A 220 -31.32 24.09 -28.45
CA SER A 220 -31.76 25.00 -29.50
C SER A 220 -32.62 24.35 -30.60
N GLY A 221 -32.59 23.03 -30.77
CA GLY A 221 -33.46 22.31 -31.73
C GLY A 221 -34.88 22.02 -31.22
N LEU A 222 -35.04 21.87 -29.91
CA LEU A 222 -36.35 21.64 -29.27
C LEU A 222 -37.25 22.88 -29.31
N ALA A 223 -36.67 24.08 -29.32
CA ALA A 223 -37.41 25.32 -29.44
C ALA A 223 -38.06 25.50 -30.83
N VAL A 224 -37.45 24.95 -31.89
CA VAL A 224 -37.99 25.06 -33.25
C VAL A 224 -39.12 24.05 -33.50
N ALA A 225 -39.04 22.85 -32.91
CA ALA A 225 -40.11 21.86 -33.01
C ALA A 225 -41.38 22.29 -32.27
N ALA A 226 -41.26 22.97 -31.12
CA ALA A 226 -42.38 23.56 -30.41
C ALA A 226 -42.98 24.78 -31.15
N ALA A 227 -42.18 25.52 -31.92
CA ALA A 227 -42.63 26.64 -32.74
C ALA A 227 -43.33 26.22 -34.05
N LEU A 228 -43.10 24.99 -34.55
CA LEU A 228 -43.70 24.49 -35.79
C LEU A 228 -44.98 23.63 -35.61
N GLY A 229 -45.48 23.44 -34.39
CA GLY A 229 -46.82 22.90 -34.16
C GLY A 229 -47.06 21.47 -34.65
N VAL A 230 -46.02 20.63 -34.78
CA VAL A 230 -46.20 19.22 -35.15
C VAL A 230 -46.34 18.38 -33.89
N THR A 231 -47.59 18.13 -33.47
CA THR A 231 -47.90 17.02 -32.57
C THR A 231 -47.80 15.71 -33.36
N MET A 232 -46.81 14.88 -33.05
CA MET A 232 -46.77 13.51 -33.59
C MET A 232 -47.65 12.58 -32.73
N PRO A 233 -48.27 11.55 -33.33
CA PRO A 233 -49.15 10.58 -32.65
C PRO A 233 -48.44 9.71 -31.61
#